data_AF-A0A2M8NFK6-F1
#
_entry.id   AF-A0A2M8NFK6-F1
#
_cell.length_a   1.000
_cell.length_b   1.000
_cell.length_c   1.000
_cell.angle_alpha   90.00
_cell.angle_beta   90.00
_cell.angle_gamma   90.00
#
_symmetry.space_group_name_H-M   'P 1'
#
loop_
_entity.id
_entity.type
_entity.pdbx_description
1 polymer ?
#
loop_
_entity_poly.entity_id
_entity_poly.type
_entity_poly.pdbx_seq_one_letter_code
_entity_poly.pdbx_strand_id
1 'polypeptide(L)'
;AQNRLWNIPLTGAADAPGFLEANAAGYPNTDYPRYSPDGRWLVFRSAYRLILVDRETGQARRLDASGGVSLSNTPPVWGSVSPAC
;
A
#
# COMPACT_ATOMS: atom_id res chain seq x y z
N ALA A 1 18.38 -27.65 14.73
CA ALA A 1 18.28 -26.83 13.50
C ALA A 1 19.00 -25.50 13.75
N GLN A 2 19.72 -24.95 12.76
CA GLN A 2 20.47 -23.70 12.93
C GLN A 2 19.67 -22.52 12.39
N ASN A 3 19.59 -21.42 13.16
CA ASN A 3 19.04 -20.16 12.67
C ASN A 3 20.10 -19.40 11.87
N ARG A 4 19.70 -18.78 10.77
CA ARG A 4 20.56 -17.94 9.92
C ARG A 4 19.96 -16.55 9.79
N LEU A 5 20.80 -15.54 9.95
CA LEU A 5 20.46 -14.16 9.62
C LEU A 5 20.97 -13.86 8.21
N TRP A 6 20.10 -13.34 7.35
CA TRP A 6 20.44 -12.93 5.99
C TRP A 6 20.42 -11.42 5.90
N ASN A 7 21.46 -10.84 5.29
CA ASN A 7 21.49 -9.43 4.93
C ASN A 7 21.17 -9.31 3.44
N ILE A 8 20.07 -8.62 3.12
CA ILE A 8 19.66 -8.35 1.73
C ILE A 8 20.07 -6.91 1.43
N PRO A 9 21.16 -6.69 0.68
CA PRO A 9 21.55 -5.35 0.30
C PRO A 9 20.50 -4.74 -0.62
N LEU A 10 20.05 -3.53 -0.29
CA LEU A 10 19.19 -2.73 -1.16
C LEU A 10 20.05 -2.08 -2.26
N THR A 11 20.59 -2.90 -3.17
CA THR A 11 21.38 -2.42 -4.32
C THR A 11 20.52 -2.30 -5.57
N GLY A 12 20.40 -1.08 -6.10
CA GLY A 12 19.69 -0.75 -7.35
C GLY A 12 18.29 -0.15 -7.12
N ALA A 13 17.95 0.93 -7.86
CA ALA A 13 16.69 1.68 -7.90
C ALA A 13 16.04 2.11 -6.56
N ALA A 14 16.57 1.69 -5.42
CA ALA A 14 16.12 2.08 -4.08
C ALA A 14 16.36 3.58 -3.81
N ASP A 15 17.30 4.20 -4.53
CA ASP A 15 17.55 5.64 -4.54
C ASP A 15 16.86 6.36 -5.72
N ALA A 16 16.17 5.63 -6.60
CA ALA A 16 15.37 6.27 -7.64
C ALA A 16 14.14 6.91 -6.98
N PRO A 17 13.72 8.13 -7.37
CA PRO A 17 12.63 8.88 -6.74
C PRO A 17 11.22 8.25 -6.96
N GLY A 18 11.13 6.95 -7.21
CA GLY A 18 9.88 6.20 -7.41
C GLY A 18 9.17 5.79 -6.11
N PHE A 19 9.69 6.16 -4.93
CA PHE A 19 8.93 6.01 -3.70
C PHE A 19 7.90 7.13 -3.61
N LEU A 20 6.62 6.76 -3.56
CA LEU A 20 5.57 7.68 -3.16
C LEU A 20 5.86 8.10 -1.71
N GLU A 21 6.46 9.27 -1.53
CA GLU A 21 6.49 9.99 -0.26
C GLU A 21 5.04 10.37 0.08
N ALA A 22 4.30 9.44 0.70
CA ALA A 22 2.86 9.59 0.90
C ALA A 22 2.52 10.88 1.68
N ASN A 23 3.37 11.28 2.63
CA ASN A 23 3.26 12.56 3.32
C ASN A 23 3.42 13.76 2.37
N ALA A 24 4.40 13.75 1.47
CA ALA A 24 4.60 14.80 0.47
C ALA A 24 3.44 14.87 -0.55
N ALA A 25 2.79 13.73 -0.80
CA ALA A 25 1.58 13.62 -1.63
C ALA A 25 0.29 14.04 -0.90
N GLY A 26 0.37 14.61 0.30
CA GLY A 26 -0.78 15.12 1.05
C GLY A 26 -1.54 14.06 1.85
N TYR A 27 -0.93 12.90 2.09
CA TYR A 27 -1.49 11.83 2.92
C TYR A 27 -0.76 11.77 4.27
N PRO A 28 -1.25 12.43 5.33
CA PRO A 28 -0.62 12.37 6.64
C PRO A 28 -0.89 11.04 7.34
N ASN A 29 -0.04 10.71 8.33
CA ASN A 29 -0.22 9.55 9.22
C ASN A 29 -0.45 8.25 8.44
N THR A 30 0.44 7.97 7.49
CA THR A 30 0.32 6.82 6.60
C THR A 30 0.87 5.55 7.23
N ASP A 31 0.11 4.46 7.16
CA ASP A 31 0.54 3.15 7.62
C ASP A 31 -0.11 1.99 6.84
N TYR A 32 0.32 0.77 7.17
CA TYR A 32 -0.12 -0.49 6.55
C TYR A 32 -0.09 -0.50 5.00
N PRO A 33 1.03 -0.13 4.34
CA PRO A 33 1.11 -0.24 2.90
C PRO A 33 1.02 -1.70 2.44
N ARG A 34 0.30 -1.94 1.34
CA ARG A 34 0.16 -3.24 0.68
C ARG A 34 0.17 -3.06 -0.82
N TYR A 35 1.14 -3.65 -1.50
CA TYR A 35 1.10 -3.79 -2.96
C TYR A 35 0.09 -4.87 -3.36
N SER A 36 -0.64 -4.64 -4.45
CA SER A 36 -1.43 -5.70 -5.06
C SER A 36 -0.51 -6.81 -5.58
N PRO A 37 -1.01 -8.05 -5.74
CA PRO A 37 -0.21 -9.17 -6.23
C PRO A 37 0.42 -8.95 -7.61
N ASP A 38 -0.26 -8.19 -8.48
CA ASP A 38 0.22 -7.78 -9.81
C ASP A 38 1.16 -6.56 -9.79
N GLY A 39 1.36 -5.94 -8.61
CA GLY A 39 2.23 -4.78 -8.42
C GLY A 39 1.69 -3.45 -8.95
N ARG A 40 0.55 -3.43 -9.65
CA ARG A 40 -0.02 -2.20 -10.24
C ARG A 40 -0.55 -1.24 -9.19
N TRP A 41 -1.10 -1.75 -8.10
CA TRP A 41 -1.77 -0.95 -7.09
C TRP A 41 -0.97 -0.92 -5.79
N LEU A 42 -0.99 0.24 -5.14
CA LEU A 42 -0.62 0.38 -3.73
C LEU A 42 -1.84 0.83 -2.95
N VAL A 43 -2.21 0.07 -1.93
CA VAL A 43 -3.19 0.52 -0.92
C VAL A 43 -2.46 0.81 0.38
N PHE A 44 -2.84 1.90 1.03
CA PHE A 44 -2.37 2.23 2.37
C PHE A 44 -3.49 2.95 3.13
N ARG A 45 -3.31 3.07 4.44
CA ARG A 45 -4.18 3.88 5.27
C ARG A 45 -3.53 5.23 5.53
N SER A 46 -4.30 6.30 5.48
CA SER A 46 -3.91 7.66 5.87
C SER A 46 -5.03 8.29 6.67
N ALA A 47 -4.72 8.77 7.87
CA ALA A 47 -5.70 9.35 8.79
C ALA A 47 -7.00 8.50 8.90
N TYR A 48 -6.84 7.19 9.13
CA TYR A 48 -7.93 6.20 9.26
C TYR A 48 -8.79 5.96 8.01
N ARG A 49 -8.31 6.36 6.83
CA ARG A 49 -8.99 6.21 5.54
C ARG A 49 -8.14 5.38 4.60
N LEU A 50 -8.77 4.58 3.73
CA LEU A 50 -8.05 3.83 2.71
C LEU A 50 -7.82 4.67 1.46
N ILE A 51 -6.58 4.70 1.02
CA ILE A 51 -6.13 5.32 -0.22
C ILE A 51 -5.63 4.21 -1.13
N LEU A 52 -6.11 4.22 -2.37
CA LEU A 52 -5.66 3.36 -3.45
C LEU A 52 -4.94 4.21 -4.49
N VAL A 53 -3.70 3.83 -4.80
CA VAL A 53 -2.85 4.50 -5.79
C VAL A 53 -2.60 3.55 -6.96
N ASP A 54 -2.88 4.02 -8.17
CA ASP A 54 -2.42 3.41 -9.41
C ASP A 54 -0.94 3.79 -9.61
N ARG A 55 -0.05 2.81 -9.64
CA ARG A 55 1.40 3.04 -9.74
C ARG A 55 1.88 3.28 -11.18
N GLU A 56 1.08 2.95 -12.18
CA GLU A 56 1.39 3.29 -13.57
C GLU A 56 1.07 4.75 -13.87
N THR A 57 -0.06 5.25 -13.36
CA THR A 57 -0.54 6.60 -13.68
C THR A 57 -0.28 7.64 -12.58
N GLY A 58 0.03 7.19 -11.36
CA GLY A 58 0.17 8.05 -10.18
C GLY A 58 -1.17 8.56 -9.60
N GLN A 59 -2.31 8.16 -10.16
CA GLN A 59 -3.61 8.59 -9.68
C GLN A 59 -3.98 7.92 -8.37
N ALA A 60 -4.59 8.68 -7.46
CA ALA A 60 -4.99 8.21 -6.15
C ALA A 60 -6.48 8.45 -5.90
N ARG A 61 -7.14 7.49 -5.26
CA ARG A 61 -8.54 7.63 -4.82
C ARG A 61 -8.78 7.02 -3.45
N ARG A 62 -9.74 7.58 -2.73
CA ARG A 62 -10.21 7.05 -1.45
C ARG A 62 -11.17 5.88 -1.70
N LEU A 63 -11.07 4.81 -0.90
CA LEU A 63 -11.86 3.57 -1.06
C LEU A 63 -12.93 3.35 0.03
N ASP A 64 -13.06 4.25 0.99
CA ASP A 64 -13.96 4.04 2.11
C ASP A 64 -15.44 3.96 1.70
N ALA A 65 -16.16 3.08 2.40
CA ALA A 65 -17.56 2.80 2.15
C ALA A 65 -18.42 4.06 2.38
N SER A 66 -19.51 4.17 1.62
CA SER A 66 -20.47 5.28 1.59
C SER A 66 -21.25 5.56 2.89
N GLY A 67 -20.71 5.20 4.06
CA GLY A 67 -21.34 5.34 5.37
C GLY A 67 -20.46 5.96 6.47
N GLY A 68 -19.27 6.47 6.16
CA GLY A 68 -18.45 7.22 7.13
C GLY A 68 -17.83 6.39 8.25
N VAL A 69 -17.80 5.05 8.12
CA VAL A 69 -17.14 4.18 9.09
C VAL A 69 -15.63 4.41 8.99
N SER A 70 -15.08 5.05 10.03
CA SER A 70 -13.63 5.14 10.21
C SER A 70 -13.08 3.73 10.32
N LEU A 71 -12.10 3.38 9.50
CA LEU A 71 -11.57 2.01 9.44
C LEU A 71 -10.71 1.64 10.67
N SER A 72 -10.62 2.56 11.65
CA SER A 72 -9.80 2.44 12.85
C SER A 72 -8.43 1.85 12.47
N ASN A 73 -7.79 1.06 13.33
CA ASN A 73 -6.50 0.39 13.10
C ASN A 73 -6.58 -0.91 12.29
N THR A 74 -7.57 -1.06 11.40
CA THR A 74 -7.68 -2.25 10.57
C THR A 74 -6.78 -2.12 9.33
N PRO A 75 -5.77 -3.00 9.14
CA PRO A 75 -4.94 -2.99 7.95
C PRO A 75 -5.74 -3.47 6.72
N PRO A 76 -5.53 -2.88 5.53
CA PRO A 76 -6.09 -3.44 4.30
C PRO A 76 -5.46 -4.78 3.97
N VAL A 77 -6.24 -5.64 3.32
CA VAL A 77 -5.77 -6.90 2.72
C VAL A 77 -6.30 -7.00 1.29
N TRP A 78 -5.48 -7.55 0.40
CA TRP A 78 -5.91 -7.92 -0.94
C TRP A 78 -6.59 -9.28 -0.89
N GLY A 79 -7.83 -9.36 -1.37
CA GLY A 79 -8.46 -10.64 -1.65
C GLY A 79 -7.98 -11.19 -2.99
N SER A 80 -7.86 -12.51 -3.11
CA SER A 80 -7.78 -13.14 -4.43
C SER A 80 -9.16 -13.11 -5.07
N VAL A 81 -9.27 -12.55 -6.27
CA VAL A 81 -10.42 -12.84 -7.14
C VAL A 81 -10.21 -14.23 -7.72
N SER A 82 -10.85 -15.24 -7.13
CA SER A 82 -11.10 -16.48 -7.87
C SER A 82 -12.11 -16.13 -8.97
N PRO A 83 -11.83 -16.35 -10.26
CA PRO A 83 -12.88 -16.36 -11.25
C PRO A 83 -13.90 -17.40 -10.80
N ALA A 84 -15.18 -17.02 -10.74
CA ALA A 84 -16.24 -17.97 -10.43
C ALA A 84 -16.12 -19.17 -11.38
N CYS A 85 -16.05 -20.39 -10.83
CA CYS A 85 -16.26 -21.62 -11.59
C CYS A 85 -17.71 -21.72 -12.06
#